data_AF-A0A099KUN5-F1
#
_entry.id   AF-A0A099KUN5-F1
#
_cell.length_a   1.000
_cell.length_b   1.000
_cell.length_c   1.000
_cell.angle_alpha   90.00
_cell.angle_beta   90.00
_cell.angle_gamma   90.00
#
_symmetry.space_group_name_H-M   'P 1'
#
loop_
_entity.id
_entity.type
_entity.pdbx_description
1 polymer ?
#
loop_
_entity_poly.entity_id
_entity_poly.type
_entity_poly.pdbx_seq_one_letter_code
_entity_poly.pdbx_strand_id
1 'polypeptide(L)'
;DNSGVLYQDNAGAGFGTSYIDSFTDIQTLIGSNANLDNFVIDSGSSIDSIDGGSDGNNSLTGRDTDNEWDISGSNSGILYQDNAGAGFGTSYVDAFSNIQSLIGSDANLDIFVMGTTGSIESIDGGSDSNNTLIANDIANEWHITSDNGGVLYQDNAGAGYGTSYVDSFNSVQHLKGSESFLDIFVMATSSSIDSIDGGGDGNNSLTARDADNEWHITGDNSGVLYQDNAGAGFGTSYIDSFTDIQTLIGSNANLDNFVIDSGSSIDSIDGGSDGNNSLTGRDTDNEWDISGSNSGILYQDNAGAGFGTSYVDAFSNIQSLIGSDANLDIFVMG
;
A
#
# COMPACT_ATOMS: atom_id res chain seq x y z
N ASP A 1 10.48 -4.16 33.18
CA ASP A 1 10.10 -5.21 34.14
C ASP A 1 9.20 -6.19 33.42
N ASN A 2 9.59 -7.46 33.37
CA ASN A 2 8.85 -8.48 32.65
C ASN A 2 7.72 -9.04 33.51
N SER A 3 6.63 -8.27 33.58
CA SER A 3 5.43 -8.63 34.33
C SER A 3 4.21 -8.69 33.41
N GLY A 4 3.26 -9.57 33.71
CA GLY A 4 2.03 -9.71 32.93
C GLY A 4 1.00 -10.61 33.60
N VAL A 5 -0.11 -10.86 32.91
CA VAL A 5 -1.23 -11.69 33.35
C VAL A 5 -1.41 -12.82 32.33
N LEU A 6 -1.70 -14.05 32.79
CA LEU A 6 -2.04 -15.17 31.90
C LEU A 6 -3.54 -15.44 31.97
N TYR A 7 -4.21 -15.31 30.83
CA TYR A 7 -5.63 -15.62 30.69
C TYR A 7 -5.84 -17.02 30.11
N GLN A 8 -6.93 -17.67 30.52
CA GLN A 8 -7.41 -18.84 29.79
C GLN A 8 -8.01 -18.40 28.45
N ASP A 9 -7.60 -19.05 27.36
CA ASP A 9 -8.28 -18.90 26.08
C ASP A 9 -9.71 -19.46 26.18
N ASN A 10 -10.69 -18.59 26.00
CA ASN A 10 -12.08 -18.96 25.80
C ASN A 10 -12.37 -18.74 24.33
N ALA A 11 -12.96 -19.73 23.65
CA ALA A 11 -13.29 -19.66 22.22
C ALA A 11 -14.38 -18.61 21.83
N GLY A 12 -14.48 -17.48 22.53
CA GLY A 12 -15.37 -16.34 22.27
C GLY A 12 -14.67 -15.01 22.58
N ALA A 13 -15.28 -13.89 22.16
CA ALA A 13 -14.69 -12.55 22.30
C ALA A 13 -14.44 -12.17 23.78
N GLY A 14 -13.16 -11.94 24.11
CA GLY A 14 -12.67 -11.47 25.40
C GLY A 14 -11.73 -12.45 26.10
N PHE A 15 -10.86 -11.93 26.98
CA PHE A 15 -10.00 -12.75 27.82
C PHE A 15 -10.84 -13.60 28.77
N GLY A 16 -10.54 -14.91 28.88
CA GLY A 16 -11.20 -15.79 29.84
C GLY A 16 -10.87 -15.46 31.29
N THR A 17 -11.14 -16.38 32.22
CA THR A 17 -10.72 -16.18 33.62
C THR A 17 -9.19 -16.21 33.71
N SER A 18 -8.60 -15.30 34.49
CA SER A 18 -7.16 -15.32 34.75
C SER A 18 -6.77 -16.63 35.42
N TYR A 19 -5.74 -17.28 34.86
CA TYR A 19 -5.13 -18.46 35.46
C TYR A 19 -3.99 -18.05 36.41
N ILE A 20 -3.29 -16.97 36.06
CA ILE A 20 -2.24 -16.33 36.86
C ILE A 20 -2.50 -14.83 36.86
N ASP A 21 -2.81 -14.28 38.03
CA ASP A 21 -3.16 -12.86 38.19
C ASP A 21 -1.98 -11.90 38.02
N SER A 22 -0.75 -12.37 38.23
CA SER A 22 0.47 -11.66 37.86
C SER A 22 1.68 -12.59 37.87
N PHE A 23 2.61 -12.38 36.94
CA PHE A 23 3.98 -12.91 37.02
C PHE A 23 4.99 -11.75 36.97
N THR A 24 6.20 -11.99 37.48
CA THR A 24 7.36 -11.09 37.34
C THR A 24 8.58 -11.91 36.96
N ASP A 25 9.58 -11.27 36.36
CA ASP A 25 10.89 -11.86 36.02
C ASP A 25 10.82 -13.04 35.03
N ILE A 26 9.72 -13.14 34.26
CA ILE A 26 9.59 -14.11 33.18
C ILE A 26 10.20 -13.51 31.91
N GLN A 27 11.14 -14.19 31.28
CA GLN A 27 11.79 -13.69 30.05
C GLN A 27 11.18 -14.28 28.78
N THR A 28 10.50 -15.42 28.89
CA THR A 28 9.99 -16.14 27.73
C THR A 28 8.58 -16.63 27.98
N LEU A 29 7.70 -16.39 27.01
CA LEU A 29 6.39 -16.98 26.91
C LEU A 29 6.40 -18.01 25.78
N ILE A 30 5.90 -19.21 26.05
CA ILE A 30 5.82 -20.29 25.05
C ILE A 30 4.38 -20.77 25.01
N GLY A 31 3.80 -20.75 23.82
CA GLY A 31 2.48 -21.26 23.49
C GLY A 31 2.41 -22.77 23.55
N SER A 32 1.23 -23.28 23.28
CA SER A 32 0.96 -24.70 23.19
C SER A 32 1.45 -25.27 21.84
N ASN A 33 1.59 -26.59 21.77
CA ASN A 33 1.90 -27.31 20.52
C ASN A 33 0.65 -27.94 19.90
N ALA A 34 -0.55 -27.40 20.17
CA ALA A 34 -1.78 -28.08 19.77
C ALA A 34 -3.00 -27.17 19.60
N ASN A 35 -2.98 -25.96 20.15
CA ASN A 35 -4.06 -24.99 20.05
C ASN A 35 -3.50 -23.66 19.55
N LEU A 36 -4.39 -22.76 19.13
CA LEU A 36 -4.01 -21.36 18.95
C LEU A 36 -3.67 -20.72 20.29
N ASP A 37 -2.69 -19.82 20.27
CA ASP A 37 -2.29 -19.01 21.40
C ASP A 37 -2.38 -17.52 21.03
N ASN A 38 -2.97 -16.73 21.93
CA ASN A 38 -3.12 -15.29 21.76
C ASN A 38 -2.27 -14.58 22.82
N PHE A 39 -1.21 -13.91 22.37
CA PHE A 39 -0.33 -13.11 23.22
C PHE A 39 -0.73 -11.65 23.10
N VAL A 40 -0.96 -11.00 24.23
CA VAL A 40 -1.29 -9.56 24.27
C VAL A 40 -0.31 -8.88 25.20
N ILE A 41 0.34 -7.83 24.69
CA ILE A 41 1.33 -7.08 25.46
C ILE A 41 0.67 -5.81 26.02
N ASP A 42 0.43 -5.81 27.33
CA ASP A 42 -0.09 -4.63 28.02
C ASP A 42 0.90 -3.44 27.93
N SER A 43 0.35 -2.23 28.03
CA SER A 43 1.13 -0.99 28.08
C SER A 43 2.24 -1.06 29.15
N GLY A 44 3.50 -0.87 28.73
CA GLY A 44 4.67 -0.89 29.62
C GLY A 44 5.28 -2.26 29.92
N SER A 45 4.67 -3.37 29.45
CA SER A 45 5.19 -4.73 29.64
C SER A 45 6.24 -5.09 28.60
N SER A 46 7.42 -5.54 29.03
CA SER A 46 8.48 -6.06 28.14
C SER A 46 8.63 -7.57 28.31
N ILE A 47 9.03 -8.26 27.25
CA ILE A 47 9.36 -9.67 27.28
C ILE A 47 10.51 -9.94 26.30
N ASP A 48 11.43 -10.81 26.68
CA ASP A 48 12.59 -11.07 25.82
C ASP A 48 12.15 -11.93 24.62
N SER A 49 11.30 -12.94 24.84
CA SER A 49 10.85 -13.79 23.74
C SER A 49 9.43 -14.34 23.88
N ILE A 50 8.75 -14.44 22.74
CA ILE A 50 7.48 -15.13 22.57
C ILE A 50 7.64 -16.20 21.49
N ASP A 51 7.28 -17.44 21.82
CA ASP A 51 7.21 -18.53 20.86
C ASP A 51 5.78 -19.07 20.85
N GLY A 52 5.08 -18.99 19.71
CA GLY A 52 3.73 -19.54 19.56
C GLY A 52 3.64 -21.07 19.64
N GLY A 53 4.76 -21.79 19.61
CA GLY A 53 4.77 -23.25 19.59
C GLY A 53 4.64 -23.85 18.18
N SER A 54 4.54 -25.18 18.08
CA SER A 54 4.67 -25.88 16.79
C SER A 54 3.42 -25.94 15.92
N ASP A 55 2.24 -25.69 16.49
CA ASP A 55 0.95 -25.88 15.83
C ASP A 55 -0.07 -24.87 16.36
N GLY A 56 -0.93 -24.34 15.50
CA GLY A 56 -1.90 -23.28 15.83
C GLY A 56 -1.75 -22.08 14.91
N ASN A 57 -2.82 -21.29 14.76
CA ASN A 57 -2.71 -19.93 14.20
C ASN A 57 -2.61 -18.99 15.40
N ASN A 58 -1.38 -18.67 15.78
CA ASN A 58 -1.07 -17.88 16.96
C ASN A 58 -1.06 -16.40 16.62
N SER A 59 -1.53 -15.58 17.56
CA SER A 59 -1.57 -14.13 17.41
C SER A 59 -0.69 -13.42 18.43
N LEU A 60 -0.10 -12.30 18.01
CA LEU A 60 0.56 -11.34 18.87
C LEU A 60 -0.09 -9.97 18.68
N THR A 61 -0.70 -9.46 19.74
CA THR A 61 -1.23 -8.10 19.79
C THR A 61 -0.21 -7.18 20.45
N GLY A 62 0.11 -6.09 19.75
CA GLY A 62 1.00 -5.04 20.23
C GLY A 62 0.46 -4.31 21.46
N ARG A 63 1.26 -3.38 21.98
CA ARG A 63 0.82 -2.49 23.05
C ARG A 63 -0.19 -1.47 22.51
N ASP A 64 -1.02 -0.94 23.40
CA ASP A 64 -1.85 0.25 23.13
C ASP A 64 -0.97 1.53 23.15
N THR A 65 0.02 1.56 22.26
CA THR A 65 1.00 2.61 21.99
C THR A 65 1.46 2.48 20.54
N ASP A 66 2.18 3.47 20.00
CA ASP A 66 2.73 3.32 18.64
C ASP A 66 3.70 2.12 18.59
N ASN A 67 3.52 1.25 17.59
CA ASN A 67 4.27 0.01 17.45
C ASN A 67 4.95 -0.07 16.08
N GLU A 68 6.11 -0.70 16.06
CA GLU A 68 6.82 -1.03 14.83
C GLU A 68 7.23 -2.50 14.85
N TRP A 69 6.76 -3.26 13.86
CA TRP A 69 6.98 -4.69 13.71
C TRP A 69 8.07 -4.92 12.66
N ASP A 70 9.19 -5.52 13.06
CA ASP A 70 10.24 -5.98 12.14
C ASP A 70 10.05 -7.47 11.85
N ILE A 71 9.46 -7.79 10.70
CA ILE A 71 9.12 -9.16 10.29
C ILE A 71 10.28 -9.70 9.46
N SER A 72 11.35 -10.08 10.14
CA SER A 72 12.61 -10.48 9.49
C SER A 72 12.65 -11.94 9.03
N GLY A 73 11.74 -12.79 9.52
CA GLY A 73 11.65 -14.20 9.16
C GLY A 73 10.21 -14.69 9.00
N SER A 74 10.05 -15.95 8.60
CA SER A 74 8.74 -16.56 8.52
C SER A 74 8.10 -16.64 9.90
N ASN A 75 6.94 -16.01 10.07
CA ASN A 75 6.17 -15.95 11.32
C ASN A 75 7.04 -15.53 12.53
N SER A 76 8.04 -14.67 12.30
CA SER A 76 9.05 -14.30 13.29
C SER A 76 9.63 -12.91 13.05
N GLY A 77 10.11 -12.30 14.13
CA GLY A 77 10.55 -10.91 14.10
C GLY A 77 10.80 -10.30 15.47
N ILE A 78 10.80 -8.97 15.52
CA ILE A 78 10.98 -8.16 16.72
C ILE A 78 9.86 -7.12 16.77
N LEU A 79 9.41 -6.76 17.97
CA LEU A 79 8.41 -5.72 18.17
C LEU A 79 8.98 -4.57 18.99
N TYR A 80 8.90 -3.37 18.41
CA TYR A 80 9.41 -2.13 18.96
C TYR A 80 8.29 -1.19 19.34
N GLN A 81 8.56 -0.35 20.32
CA GLN A 81 7.82 0.90 20.46
C GLN A 81 8.29 1.82 19.34
N ASP A 82 7.37 2.28 18.51
CA ASP A 82 7.71 3.29 17.52
C ASP A 82 8.01 4.62 18.22
N ASN A 83 9.04 5.31 17.72
CA ASN A 83 9.49 6.59 18.22
C ASN A 83 9.05 7.76 17.33
N ALA A 84 8.23 7.51 16.29
CA ALA A 84 7.90 8.45 15.22
C ALA A 84 9.14 9.01 14.49
N GLY A 85 10.26 8.28 14.53
CA GLY A 85 11.56 8.66 13.98
C GLY A 85 12.03 7.69 12.90
N ALA A 86 13.14 8.00 12.22
CA ALA A 86 13.72 7.06 11.26
C ALA A 86 14.35 5.86 11.98
N GLY A 87 13.76 4.68 11.75
CA GLY A 87 14.23 3.38 12.21
C GLY A 87 13.69 2.94 13.57
N PHE A 88 13.94 1.69 13.89
CA PHE A 88 13.37 1.01 15.05
C PHE A 88 13.67 1.68 16.38
N GLY A 89 12.63 1.77 17.22
CA GLY A 89 12.73 2.30 18.57
C GLY A 89 13.27 1.31 19.59
N THR A 90 12.78 1.40 20.83
CA THR A 90 13.16 0.43 21.87
C THR A 90 12.31 -0.83 21.74
N SER A 91 12.96 -1.98 21.59
CA SER A 91 12.26 -3.27 21.58
C SER A 91 11.54 -3.50 22.90
N TYR A 92 10.37 -4.12 22.81
CA TYR A 92 9.67 -4.64 23.99
C TYR A 92 9.22 -6.08 23.84
N VAL A 93 9.31 -6.65 22.63
CA VAL A 93 9.47 -8.07 22.39
C VAL A 93 10.76 -8.25 21.60
N ASP A 94 11.84 -8.72 22.24
CA ASP A 94 13.14 -8.83 21.56
C ASP A 94 13.16 -9.93 20.48
N ALA A 95 12.26 -10.91 20.57
CA ALA A 95 12.04 -11.91 19.53
C ALA A 95 10.64 -12.54 19.63
N PHE A 96 9.90 -12.58 18.53
CA PHE A 96 8.75 -13.46 18.37
C PHE A 96 9.02 -14.54 17.31
N SER A 97 8.44 -15.74 17.50
CA SER A 97 8.50 -16.84 16.53
C SER A 97 7.23 -17.68 16.55
N ASN A 98 6.94 -18.34 15.43
CA ASN A 98 5.72 -19.15 15.24
C ASN A 98 4.44 -18.36 15.54
N ILE A 99 4.42 -17.08 15.17
CA ILE A 99 3.26 -16.19 15.25
C ILE A 99 2.76 -15.95 13.83
N GLN A 100 1.54 -16.38 13.54
CA GLN A 100 0.92 -16.30 12.23
C GLN A 100 0.17 -14.99 12.01
N SER A 101 -0.33 -14.39 13.10
CA SER A 101 -1.13 -13.16 13.06
C SER A 101 -0.51 -12.05 13.91
N LEU A 102 -0.29 -10.89 13.32
CA LEU A 102 0.12 -9.67 14.02
C LEU A 102 -1.07 -8.73 14.07
N ILE A 103 -1.38 -8.25 15.28
CA ILE A 103 -2.50 -7.35 15.53
C ILE A 103 -1.95 -6.07 16.13
N GLY A 104 -2.22 -4.95 15.46
CA GLY A 104 -1.88 -3.62 15.94
C GLY A 104 -2.71 -3.19 17.14
N SER A 105 -2.57 -1.93 17.49
CA SER A 105 -3.31 -1.27 18.55
C SER A 105 -4.68 -0.78 18.05
N ASP A 106 -5.56 -0.35 18.96
CA ASP A 106 -6.87 0.20 18.58
C ASP A 106 -6.87 1.73 18.42
N ALA A 107 -5.81 2.41 18.83
CA ALA A 107 -5.79 3.88 18.96
C ALA A 107 -4.45 4.53 18.58
N ASN A 108 -3.45 3.76 18.21
CA ASN A 108 -2.08 4.21 17.98
C ASN A 108 -1.58 3.75 16.62
N LEU A 109 -0.48 4.35 16.15
CA LEU A 109 0.12 4.01 14.86
C LEU A 109 0.77 2.62 14.92
N ASP A 110 0.45 1.74 13.98
CA ASP A 110 1.18 0.50 13.78
C ASP A 110 1.88 0.47 12.41
N ILE A 111 3.20 0.28 12.44
CA ILE A 111 4.04 0.12 11.25
C ILE A 111 4.50 -1.33 11.17
N PHE A 112 4.18 -2.01 10.07
CA PHE A 112 4.60 -3.37 9.79
C PHE A 112 5.67 -3.34 8.70
N VAL A 113 6.89 -3.73 9.03
CA VAL A 113 8.04 -3.72 8.13
C VAL A 113 8.42 -5.14 7.76
N MET A 114 8.29 -5.48 6.48
CA MET A 114 8.68 -6.78 5.98
C MET A 114 10.19 -6.79 5.67
N GLY A 115 10.91 -7.73 6.30
CA GLY A 115 12.32 -7.98 6.00
C GLY A 115 12.49 -8.99 4.85
N THR A 116 13.65 -9.05 4.21
CA THR A 116 13.89 -9.84 2.97
C THR A 116 13.47 -11.32 2.99
N THR A 117 13.39 -11.93 4.17
CA THR A 117 12.95 -13.33 4.38
C THR A 117 11.68 -13.45 5.23
N GLY A 118 11.08 -12.30 5.55
CA GLY A 118 9.85 -12.14 6.27
C GLY A 118 8.68 -12.73 5.51
N SER A 119 7.87 -13.50 6.22
CA SER A 119 6.55 -13.88 5.76
C SER A 119 5.62 -13.94 6.96
N ILE A 120 4.34 -13.59 6.78
CA ILE A 120 3.34 -13.64 7.82
C ILE A 120 1.99 -14.03 7.20
N GLU A 121 1.16 -14.77 7.92
CA GLU A 121 -0.16 -15.17 7.37
C GLU A 121 -1.13 -13.99 7.41
N SER A 122 -1.21 -13.26 8.52
CA SER A 122 -2.13 -12.12 8.62
C SER A 122 -1.55 -10.93 9.38
N ILE A 123 -1.87 -9.74 8.87
CA ILE A 123 -1.71 -8.47 9.56
C ILE A 123 -3.11 -7.86 9.72
N ASP A 124 -3.43 -7.44 10.94
CA ASP A 124 -4.56 -6.57 11.23
C ASP A 124 -4.00 -5.32 11.89
N GLY A 125 -4.15 -4.16 11.25
CA GLY A 125 -3.72 -2.89 11.82
C GLY A 125 -4.45 -2.52 13.11
N GLY A 126 -5.61 -3.13 13.38
CA GLY A 126 -6.46 -2.77 14.51
C GLY A 126 -7.49 -1.71 14.15
N SER A 127 -7.98 -0.97 15.15
CA SER A 127 -9.09 -0.02 14.98
C SER A 127 -8.65 1.42 14.68
N ASP A 128 -7.36 1.73 14.76
CA ASP A 128 -6.87 3.03 14.32
C ASP A 128 -6.93 3.14 12.79
N SER A 129 -6.71 4.35 12.28
CA SER A 129 -6.85 4.68 10.86
C SER A 129 -5.56 5.21 10.26
N ASN A 130 -4.39 4.77 10.75
CA ASN A 130 -3.11 5.31 10.32
C ASN A 130 -2.01 4.23 10.24
N ASN A 131 -2.36 2.99 9.96
CA ASN A 131 -1.44 1.87 9.90
C ASN A 131 -0.70 1.79 8.58
N THR A 132 0.56 1.39 8.64
CA THR A 132 1.44 1.30 7.46
C THR A 132 1.99 -0.11 7.30
N LEU A 133 1.91 -0.67 6.09
CA LEU A 133 2.63 -1.88 5.71
C LEU A 133 3.71 -1.53 4.68
N ILE A 134 4.95 -1.84 5.01
CA ILE A 134 6.13 -1.62 4.17
C ILE A 134 6.60 -2.96 3.62
N ALA A 135 6.70 -3.07 2.30
CA ALA A 135 7.12 -4.28 1.63
C ALA A 135 8.61 -4.59 1.79
N ASN A 136 8.96 -5.81 1.40
CA ASN A 136 10.35 -6.23 1.24
C ASN A 136 11.05 -5.41 0.15
N ASP A 137 12.36 -5.22 0.30
CA ASP A 137 13.21 -4.59 -0.73
C ASP A 137 13.55 -5.58 -1.87
N ILE A 138 12.50 -6.00 -2.57
CA ILE A 138 12.46 -6.85 -3.76
C ILE A 138 11.33 -6.35 -4.66
N ALA A 139 11.14 -6.93 -5.84
CA ALA A 139 9.95 -6.62 -6.64
C ALA A 139 8.68 -7.16 -5.96
N ASN A 140 7.66 -6.32 -5.81
CA ASN A 140 6.42 -6.67 -5.11
C ASN A 140 5.18 -6.46 -5.98
N GLU A 141 4.15 -7.23 -5.68
CA GLU A 141 2.82 -7.06 -6.24
C GLU A 141 1.78 -7.03 -5.13
N TRP A 142 1.10 -5.90 -5.01
CA TRP A 142 0.05 -5.61 -4.03
C TRP A 142 -1.31 -5.78 -4.67
N HIS A 143 -2.14 -6.63 -4.10
CA HIS A 143 -3.53 -6.79 -4.51
C HIS A 143 -4.42 -6.21 -3.40
N ILE A 144 -4.98 -5.04 -3.65
CA ILE A 144 -5.86 -4.33 -2.72
C ILE A 144 -7.28 -4.84 -3.00
N THR A 145 -7.73 -5.77 -2.16
CA THR A 145 -8.95 -6.56 -2.44
C THR A 145 -10.19 -6.05 -1.71
N SER A 146 -10.00 -5.23 -0.70
CA SER A 146 -11.04 -4.57 0.08
C SER A 146 -10.55 -3.20 0.57
N ASP A 147 -11.43 -2.44 1.20
CA ASP A 147 -11.05 -1.21 1.88
C ASP A 147 -9.96 -1.51 2.94
N ASN A 148 -8.80 -0.86 2.81
CA ASN A 148 -7.64 -1.00 3.70
C ASN A 148 -7.19 -2.46 3.90
N GLY A 149 -7.37 -3.30 2.86
CA GLY A 149 -7.10 -4.73 2.96
C GLY A 149 -6.73 -5.40 1.63
N GLY A 150 -5.96 -6.47 1.71
CA GLY A 150 -5.35 -7.07 0.53
C GLY A 150 -4.40 -8.21 0.81
N VAL A 151 -3.59 -8.51 -0.20
CA VAL A 151 -2.56 -9.56 -0.21
C VAL A 151 -1.28 -8.98 -0.82
N LEU A 152 -0.12 -9.40 -0.31
CA LEU A 152 1.18 -8.97 -0.81
C LEU A 152 1.99 -10.17 -1.31
N TYR A 153 2.39 -10.09 -2.56
CA TYR A 153 3.17 -11.10 -3.27
C TYR A 153 4.57 -10.59 -3.58
N GLN A 154 5.52 -11.53 -3.69
CA GLN A 154 6.71 -11.27 -4.49
C GLN A 154 6.29 -11.22 -5.96
N ASP A 155 6.59 -10.14 -6.67
CA ASP A 155 6.45 -10.12 -8.12
C ASP A 155 7.53 -11.02 -8.76
N ASN A 156 7.11 -11.82 -9.73
CA ASN A 156 8.00 -12.69 -10.49
C ASN A 156 8.24 -12.18 -11.93
N ALA A 157 8.21 -10.86 -12.13
CA ALA A 157 8.63 -10.14 -13.32
C ALA A 157 8.30 -10.88 -14.63
N GLY A 158 7.01 -10.89 -15.01
CA GLY A 158 6.54 -11.39 -16.30
C GLY A 158 6.02 -12.84 -16.33
N ALA A 159 5.91 -13.52 -15.18
CA ALA A 159 5.22 -14.82 -15.05
C ALA A 159 3.87 -14.74 -14.30
N GLY A 160 3.40 -13.52 -14.00
CA GLY A 160 2.35 -13.25 -13.00
C GLY A 160 2.94 -13.09 -11.60
N TYR A 161 2.07 -12.96 -10.59
CA TYR A 161 2.48 -12.88 -9.19
C TYR A 161 3.12 -14.19 -8.69
N GLY A 162 4.12 -14.06 -7.82
CA GLY A 162 4.83 -15.15 -7.16
C GLY A 162 4.08 -15.69 -5.94
N THR A 163 4.84 -16.12 -4.93
CA THR A 163 4.28 -16.54 -3.64
C THR A 163 3.89 -15.33 -2.81
N SER A 164 2.73 -15.38 -2.16
CA SER A 164 2.38 -14.44 -1.11
C SER A 164 3.38 -14.56 0.04
N TYR A 165 3.73 -13.43 0.62
CA TYR A 165 4.49 -13.37 1.87
C TYR A 165 3.76 -12.56 2.95
N VAL A 166 2.67 -11.89 2.59
CA VAL A 166 1.58 -11.52 3.50
C VAL A 166 0.30 -12.08 2.88
N ASP A 167 -0.24 -13.16 3.46
CA ASP A 167 -1.43 -13.83 2.88
C ASP A 167 -2.70 -12.99 3.05
N SER A 168 -2.75 -12.12 4.06
CA SER A 168 -3.79 -11.11 4.22
C SER A 168 -3.32 -9.91 5.05
N PHE A 169 -3.69 -8.71 4.65
CA PHE A 169 -3.67 -7.53 5.52
C PHE A 169 -5.06 -6.91 5.60
N ASN A 170 -5.42 -6.36 6.75
CA ASN A 170 -6.66 -5.63 7.00
C ASN A 170 -6.37 -4.42 7.88
N SER A 171 -7.24 -3.40 7.79
CA SER A 171 -7.12 -2.16 8.57
C SER A 171 -5.76 -1.47 8.41
N VAL A 172 -5.14 -1.60 7.22
CA VAL A 172 -3.89 -0.92 6.86
C VAL A 172 -4.20 0.17 5.85
N GLN A 173 -3.92 1.43 6.20
CA GLN A 173 -4.28 2.61 5.41
C GLN A 173 -3.19 3.03 4.44
N HIS A 174 -1.93 2.74 4.77
CA HIS A 174 -0.77 3.20 4.01
C HIS A 174 0.04 2.00 3.55
N LEU A 175 0.27 1.92 2.23
CA LEU A 175 1.15 0.91 1.63
C LEU A 175 2.42 1.60 1.16
N LYS A 176 3.57 1.02 1.48
CA LYS A 176 4.85 1.48 0.97
C LYS A 176 5.61 0.36 0.28
N GLY A 177 5.97 0.58 -0.97
CA GLY A 177 6.78 -0.30 -1.79
C GLY A 177 8.24 -0.39 -1.35
N SER A 178 9.05 -1.01 -2.20
CA SER A 178 10.48 -1.16 -2.02
C SER A 178 11.26 0.12 -2.34
N GLU A 179 12.49 0.23 -1.84
CA GLU A 179 13.33 1.41 -2.10
C GLU A 179 14.13 1.27 -3.41
N SER A 180 14.29 0.05 -3.93
CA SER A 180 15.20 -0.24 -5.05
C SER A 180 14.60 -1.07 -6.18
N PHE A 181 13.38 -1.58 -6.03
CA PHE A 181 12.75 -2.47 -7.00
C PHE A 181 11.40 -1.92 -7.42
N LEU A 182 10.81 -2.53 -8.44
CA LEU A 182 9.49 -2.14 -8.89
C LEU A 182 8.41 -2.68 -7.95
N ASP A 183 7.34 -1.91 -7.82
CA ASP A 183 6.16 -2.25 -7.06
C ASP A 183 4.92 -2.09 -7.94
N ILE A 184 4.12 -3.15 -8.03
CA ILE A 184 2.87 -3.20 -8.77
C ILE A 184 1.72 -3.13 -7.78
N PHE A 185 0.82 -2.17 -7.95
CA PHE A 185 -0.39 -2.03 -7.13
C PHE A 185 -1.62 -2.27 -7.99
N VAL A 186 -2.50 -3.17 -7.56
CA VAL A 186 -3.72 -3.53 -8.29
C VAL A 186 -4.93 -3.40 -7.39
N MET A 187 -5.89 -2.57 -7.80
CA MET A 187 -7.14 -2.31 -7.07
C MET A 187 -8.28 -3.23 -7.53
N ALA A 188 -8.92 -3.94 -6.60
CA ALA A 188 -10.15 -4.67 -6.87
C ALA A 188 -11.38 -3.73 -6.95
N THR A 189 -12.46 -4.16 -7.60
CA THR A 189 -13.65 -3.34 -7.89
C THR A 189 -14.28 -2.61 -6.69
N SER A 190 -14.12 -3.10 -5.47
CA SER A 190 -14.71 -2.51 -4.24
C SER A 190 -13.66 -2.17 -3.19
N SER A 191 -12.45 -1.80 -3.62
CA SER A 191 -11.34 -1.47 -2.72
C SER A 191 -11.11 0.04 -2.60
N SER A 192 -10.59 0.46 -1.46
CA SER A 192 -10.00 1.78 -1.23
C SER A 192 -8.78 1.63 -0.35
N ILE A 193 -7.86 2.57 -0.43
CA ILE A 193 -6.68 2.66 0.43
C ILE A 193 -6.37 4.14 0.61
N ASP A 194 -5.90 4.58 1.77
CA ASP A 194 -5.68 6.02 2.00
C ASP A 194 -4.45 6.48 1.20
N SER A 195 -3.33 5.77 1.28
CA SER A 195 -2.16 6.11 0.47
C SER A 195 -1.35 4.95 -0.07
N ILE A 196 -0.72 5.20 -1.21
CA ILE A 196 0.29 4.34 -1.83
C ILE A 196 1.56 5.15 -2.04
N ASP A 197 2.65 4.68 -1.47
CA ASP A 197 4.00 5.14 -1.76
C ASP A 197 4.71 4.03 -2.55
N GLY A 198 5.05 4.27 -3.81
CA GLY A 198 5.82 3.32 -4.62
C GLY A 198 7.23 3.06 -4.07
N GLY A 199 7.71 3.90 -3.17
CA GLY A 199 9.04 3.82 -2.58
C GLY A 199 10.08 4.53 -3.43
N GLY A 200 11.22 3.88 -3.68
CA GLY A 200 12.38 4.54 -4.28
C GLY A 200 12.46 4.43 -5.80
N ASP A 201 13.65 4.14 -6.34
CA ASP A 201 13.99 4.25 -7.78
C ASP A 201 13.35 3.14 -8.68
N GLY A 202 12.33 2.44 -8.19
CA GLY A 202 11.54 1.45 -8.92
C GLY A 202 10.70 2.05 -10.05
N ASN A 203 10.39 1.25 -11.08
CA ASN A 203 9.36 1.62 -12.07
C ASN A 203 8.03 1.04 -11.62
N ASN A 204 7.34 1.78 -10.77
CA ASN A 204 6.14 1.37 -10.08
C ASN A 204 4.89 1.63 -10.94
N SER A 205 3.89 0.77 -10.77
CA SER A 205 2.64 0.87 -11.51
C SER A 205 1.43 0.75 -10.61
N LEU A 206 0.38 1.50 -10.91
CA LEU A 206 -0.90 1.45 -10.21
C LEU A 206 -2.02 1.20 -11.22
N THR A 207 -2.71 0.08 -11.05
CA THR A 207 -3.91 -0.28 -11.82
C THR A 207 -5.16 0.06 -11.02
N ALA A 208 -6.04 0.89 -11.59
CA ALA A 208 -7.29 1.29 -10.96
C ALA A 208 -8.32 0.16 -10.87
N ARG A 209 -9.42 0.47 -10.19
CA ARG A 209 -10.58 -0.40 -10.04
C ARG A 209 -11.21 -0.66 -11.41
N ASP A 210 -11.87 -1.81 -11.54
CA ASP A 210 -12.79 -2.07 -12.64
C ASP A 210 -14.12 -1.30 -12.44
N ALA A 211 -14.03 0.04 -12.49
CA ALA A 211 -15.09 1.02 -12.36
C ALA A 211 -14.73 2.29 -13.15
N ASP A 212 -15.65 3.26 -13.29
CA ASP A 212 -15.29 4.56 -13.86
C ASP A 212 -14.34 5.31 -12.89
N ASN A 213 -13.19 5.74 -13.38
CA ASN A 213 -12.09 6.31 -12.59
C ASN A 213 -11.74 7.72 -13.06
N GLU A 214 -11.42 8.59 -12.11
CA GLU A 214 -10.88 9.93 -12.36
C GLU A 214 -9.53 10.09 -11.65
N TRP A 215 -8.48 10.23 -12.45
CA TRP A 215 -7.10 10.43 -12.00
C TRP A 215 -6.74 11.89 -12.06
N HIS A 216 -6.22 12.42 -10.96
CA HIS A 216 -5.63 13.77 -10.93
C HIS A 216 -4.16 13.63 -10.59
N ILE A 217 -3.30 13.98 -11.55
CA ILE A 217 -1.85 13.93 -11.40
C ILE A 217 -1.43 15.31 -10.88
N THR A 218 -1.14 15.40 -9.58
CA THR A 218 -0.95 16.66 -8.84
C THR A 218 0.50 17.00 -8.56
N GLY A 219 1.42 16.08 -8.85
CA GLY A 219 2.86 16.29 -8.84
C GLY A 219 3.57 15.29 -9.74
N ASP A 220 4.90 15.28 -9.69
CA ASP A 220 5.69 14.31 -10.46
C ASP A 220 5.41 12.90 -9.92
N ASN A 221 4.95 11.99 -10.78
CA ASN A 221 4.63 10.59 -10.46
C ASN A 221 3.74 10.45 -9.21
N SER A 222 2.85 11.43 -9.00
CA SER A 222 2.02 11.56 -7.80
C SER A 222 0.68 12.19 -8.10
N GLY A 223 -0.31 11.87 -7.26
CA GLY A 223 -1.68 12.27 -7.53
C GLY A 223 -2.70 11.64 -6.58
N VAL A 224 -3.94 11.64 -7.04
CA VAL A 224 -5.11 11.08 -6.34
C VAL A 224 -6.00 10.33 -7.34
N LEU A 225 -6.76 9.35 -6.83
CA LEU A 225 -7.67 8.54 -7.63
C LEU A 225 -9.08 8.61 -7.03
N TYR A 226 -10.04 9.08 -7.81
CA TYR A 226 -11.46 9.17 -7.43
C TYR A 226 -12.33 8.24 -8.24
N GLN A 227 -13.53 7.98 -7.70
CA GLN A 227 -14.68 7.61 -8.52
C GLN A 227 -14.99 8.73 -9.51
N ASP A 228 -15.02 8.43 -10.82
CA ASP A 228 -15.61 9.34 -11.80
C ASP A 228 -17.13 9.34 -11.64
N ASN A 229 -17.70 10.53 -11.45
CA ASN A 229 -19.13 10.74 -11.28
C ASN A 229 -19.80 11.42 -12.49
N ALA A 230 -19.22 11.29 -13.69
CA ALA A 230 -19.81 11.72 -14.95
C ALA A 230 -20.43 13.14 -14.90
N GLY A 231 -19.66 14.11 -14.39
CA GLY A 231 -19.99 15.54 -14.41
C GLY A 231 -20.61 16.15 -13.14
N ALA A 232 -20.56 15.46 -11.98
CA ALA A 232 -21.02 15.99 -10.69
C ALA A 232 -19.91 16.49 -9.74
N GLY A 233 -18.70 16.76 -10.27
CA GLY A 233 -17.50 16.98 -9.47
C GLY A 233 -16.88 15.67 -8.98
N PHE A 234 -15.86 15.77 -8.12
CA PHE A 234 -15.15 14.60 -7.61
C PHE A 234 -16.07 13.66 -6.82
N GLY A 235 -15.98 12.37 -7.10
CA GLY A 235 -16.64 11.33 -6.30
C GLY A 235 -15.93 11.03 -4.99
N THR A 236 -16.24 9.87 -4.41
CA THR A 236 -15.48 9.37 -3.28
C THR A 236 -14.07 9.01 -3.73
N SER A 237 -13.07 9.38 -2.94
CA SER A 237 -11.71 8.95 -3.16
C SER A 237 -11.60 7.43 -3.06
N TYR A 238 -10.89 6.84 -4.00
CA TYR A 238 -10.41 5.46 -3.91
C TYR A 238 -9.01 5.43 -3.32
N ILE A 239 -8.20 6.46 -3.62
CA ILE A 239 -6.86 6.68 -3.08
C ILE A 239 -6.65 8.17 -2.81
N ASP A 240 -6.48 8.54 -1.54
CA ASP A 240 -6.33 9.94 -1.12
C ASP A 240 -4.96 10.52 -1.52
N SER A 241 -3.95 9.67 -1.71
CA SER A 241 -2.67 10.06 -2.30
C SER A 241 -1.88 8.87 -2.86
N PHE A 242 -1.28 9.03 -4.03
CA PHE A 242 -0.20 8.17 -4.49
C PHE A 242 1.07 8.99 -4.75
N THR A 243 2.24 8.39 -4.48
CA THR A 243 3.56 8.96 -4.76
C THR A 243 4.49 7.91 -5.34
N ASP A 244 5.50 8.36 -6.09
CA ASP A 244 6.52 7.51 -6.70
C ASP A 244 5.91 6.40 -7.58
N ILE A 245 4.83 6.72 -8.31
CA ILE A 245 4.17 5.84 -9.28
C ILE A 245 4.39 6.38 -10.69
N GLN A 246 5.18 5.67 -11.49
CA GLN A 246 5.56 6.08 -12.84
C GLN A 246 4.51 5.70 -13.87
N THR A 247 3.79 4.59 -13.66
CA THR A 247 2.81 4.07 -14.63
C THR A 247 1.41 4.01 -14.03
N LEU A 248 0.47 4.77 -14.61
CA LEU A 248 -0.95 4.66 -14.29
C LEU A 248 -1.65 3.79 -15.32
N ILE A 249 -2.43 2.82 -14.84
CA ILE A 249 -3.20 1.90 -15.68
C ILE A 249 -4.68 2.04 -15.33
N GLY A 250 -5.48 2.41 -16.32
CA GLY A 250 -6.93 2.49 -16.21
C GLY A 250 -7.59 1.13 -16.03
N SER A 251 -8.91 1.14 -15.98
CA SER A 251 -9.74 -0.06 -15.95
C SER A 251 -9.71 -0.81 -17.29
N ASN A 252 -10.23 -2.04 -17.31
CA ASN A 252 -10.28 -2.82 -18.54
C ASN A 252 -11.48 -2.52 -19.42
N ALA A 253 -12.55 -1.89 -18.92
CA ALA A 253 -13.82 -1.74 -19.66
C ALA A 253 -14.63 -0.47 -19.33
N ASN A 254 -14.18 0.35 -18.37
CA ASN A 254 -14.91 1.52 -17.90
C ASN A 254 -14.24 2.80 -18.41
N LEU A 255 -14.77 3.95 -18.02
CA LEU A 255 -14.19 5.24 -18.38
C LEU A 255 -13.04 5.56 -17.43
N ASP A 256 -11.87 5.86 -17.99
CA ASP A 256 -10.76 6.41 -17.24
C ASP A 256 -10.43 7.82 -17.73
N ASN A 257 -10.64 8.81 -16.85
CA ASN A 257 -10.31 10.20 -17.11
C ASN A 257 -9.02 10.57 -16.39
N PHE A 258 -8.00 10.95 -17.15
CA PHE A 258 -6.72 11.40 -16.63
C PHE A 258 -6.60 12.92 -16.78
N VAL A 259 -6.29 13.61 -15.69
CA VAL A 259 -6.13 15.07 -15.64
C VAL A 259 -4.74 15.40 -15.12
N ILE A 260 -3.97 16.16 -15.90
CA ILE A 260 -2.64 16.62 -15.49
C ILE A 260 -2.71 18.03 -14.92
N ASP A 261 -2.41 18.19 -13.63
CA ASP A 261 -2.39 19.51 -13.00
C ASP A 261 -1.16 20.33 -13.40
N SER A 262 -1.24 21.63 -13.09
CA SER A 262 -0.16 22.58 -13.38
C SER A 262 1.14 22.18 -12.69
N GLY A 263 2.17 21.88 -13.49
CA GLY A 263 3.51 21.54 -13.00
C GLY A 263 3.73 20.06 -12.74
N SER A 264 2.72 19.19 -12.90
CA SER A 264 2.81 17.76 -12.63
C SER A 264 3.24 16.96 -13.85
N SER A 265 4.11 15.97 -13.70
CA SER A 265 4.41 15.00 -14.76
C SER A 265 4.15 13.56 -14.36
N ILE A 266 3.96 12.70 -15.35
CA ILE A 266 3.85 11.25 -15.18
C ILE A 266 4.60 10.56 -16.32
N ASP A 267 5.29 9.47 -16.04
CA ASP A 267 6.06 8.79 -17.08
C ASP A 267 5.11 8.12 -18.09
N SER A 268 4.16 7.31 -17.62
CA SER A 268 3.27 6.54 -18.50
C SER A 268 1.82 6.53 -18.04
N ILE A 269 0.92 6.69 -19.02
CA ILE A 269 -0.51 6.44 -18.86
C ILE A 269 -0.94 5.36 -19.84
N ASP A 270 -1.55 4.30 -19.34
CA ASP A 270 -2.28 3.33 -20.15
C ASP A 270 -3.76 3.37 -19.76
N GLY A 271 -4.64 3.76 -20.69
CA GLY A 271 -6.09 3.73 -20.46
C GLY A 271 -6.68 2.32 -20.29
N GLY A 272 -5.90 1.24 -20.43
CA GLY A 272 -6.38 -0.13 -20.30
C GLY A 272 -6.95 -0.72 -21.59
N SER A 273 -7.56 -1.90 -21.52
CA SER A 273 -7.90 -2.68 -22.72
C SER A 273 -9.12 -2.20 -23.50
N ASP A 274 -10.14 -1.69 -22.80
CA ASP A 274 -11.40 -1.19 -23.36
C ASP A 274 -11.91 -0.02 -22.49
N GLY A 275 -12.61 0.94 -23.09
CA GLY A 275 -13.01 2.17 -22.41
C GLY A 275 -13.06 3.35 -23.39
N ASN A 276 -13.74 4.43 -23.01
CA ASN A 276 -13.63 5.70 -23.72
C ASN A 276 -12.88 6.69 -22.83
N ASN A 277 -11.57 6.48 -22.77
CA ASN A 277 -10.66 7.14 -21.85
C ASN A 277 -10.29 8.52 -22.38
N SER A 278 -10.06 9.44 -21.46
CA SER A 278 -9.68 10.80 -21.78
C SER A 278 -8.38 11.20 -21.08
N LEU A 279 -7.58 12.02 -21.75
CA LEU A 279 -6.42 12.69 -21.17
C LEU A 279 -6.58 14.19 -21.36
N THR A 280 -6.65 14.90 -20.24
CA THR A 280 -6.70 16.36 -20.18
C THR A 280 -5.31 16.89 -19.88
N GLY A 281 -4.79 17.72 -20.79
CA GLY A 281 -3.50 18.38 -20.63
C GLY A 281 -3.53 19.43 -19.51
N ARG A 282 -2.35 19.98 -19.21
CA ARG A 282 -2.20 21.06 -18.22
C ARG A 282 -2.97 22.30 -18.68
N ASP A 283 -3.33 23.18 -17.75
CA ASP A 283 -3.82 24.53 -18.05
C ASP A 283 -2.65 25.46 -18.48
N THR A 284 -1.90 25.04 -19.50
CA THR A 284 -0.82 25.75 -20.16
C THR A 284 -0.83 25.46 -21.66
N ASP A 285 0.03 26.10 -22.45
CA ASP A 285 0.21 25.71 -23.86
C ASP A 285 0.73 24.25 -23.91
N ASN A 286 0.05 23.40 -24.69
CA ASN A 286 0.32 21.97 -24.78
C ASN A 286 0.63 21.56 -26.23
N GLU A 287 1.56 20.64 -26.41
CA GLU A 287 1.86 20.04 -27.71
C GLU A 287 1.71 18.51 -27.62
N TRP A 288 0.82 17.97 -28.45
CA TRP A 288 0.46 16.56 -28.49
C TRP A 288 1.13 15.90 -29.69
N ASP A 289 2.02 14.93 -29.46
CA ASP A 289 2.62 14.10 -30.52
C ASP A 289 1.87 12.78 -30.62
N ILE A 290 1.01 12.65 -31.63
CA ILE A 290 0.16 11.48 -31.85
C ILE A 290 0.86 10.56 -32.83
N SER A 291 1.59 9.60 -32.25
CA SER A 291 2.45 8.66 -32.99
C SER A 291 1.75 7.35 -33.37
N GLY A 292 0.56 7.09 -32.81
CA GLY A 292 -0.22 5.89 -33.07
C GLY A 292 -1.71 6.04 -32.75
N SER A 293 -2.45 4.94 -32.96
CA SER A 293 -3.88 4.90 -32.62
C SER A 293 -4.03 5.00 -31.11
N ASN A 294 -4.70 6.04 -30.63
CA ASN A 294 -4.94 6.29 -29.21
C ASN A 294 -3.65 6.32 -28.36
N SER A 295 -2.52 6.72 -28.96
CA SER A 295 -1.22 6.73 -28.30
C SER A 295 -0.34 7.89 -28.77
N GLY A 296 0.58 8.31 -27.90
CA GLY A 296 1.40 9.48 -28.15
C GLY A 296 2.20 9.92 -26.94
N ILE A 297 2.69 11.16 -27.00
CA ILE A 297 3.45 11.86 -25.97
C ILE A 297 2.84 13.25 -25.78
N LEU A 298 2.87 13.77 -24.57
CA LEU A 298 2.36 15.11 -24.26
C LEU A 298 3.46 16.00 -23.70
N TYR A 299 3.66 17.15 -24.35
CA TYR A 299 4.72 18.11 -24.07
C TYR A 299 4.15 19.45 -23.64
N GLN A 300 4.94 20.18 -22.86
CA GLN A 300 4.75 21.62 -22.72
C GLN A 300 5.16 22.29 -24.04
N ASP A 301 4.26 23.07 -24.65
CA ASP A 301 4.62 23.86 -25.82
C ASP A 301 5.58 24.98 -25.40
N ASN A 302 6.72 25.06 -26.08
CA ASN A 302 7.77 26.06 -25.82
C ASN A 302 7.67 27.30 -26.74
N ALA A 303 6.58 27.42 -27.52
CA ALA A 303 6.34 28.45 -28.53
C ALA A 303 7.45 28.55 -29.61
N GLY A 304 8.24 27.48 -29.76
CA GLY A 304 9.40 27.36 -30.64
C GLY A 304 9.20 26.33 -31.74
N ALA A 305 10.31 25.92 -32.38
CA ALA A 305 10.28 24.83 -33.34
C ALA A 305 10.68 23.52 -32.63
N GLY A 306 9.76 22.55 -32.61
CA GLY A 306 9.95 21.24 -32.01
C GLY A 306 9.48 21.15 -30.56
N PHE A 307 9.35 19.92 -30.08
CA PHE A 307 8.76 19.61 -28.78
C PHE A 307 9.53 20.21 -27.60
N GLY A 308 8.79 20.66 -26.58
CA GLY A 308 9.34 21.07 -25.29
C GLY A 308 9.67 19.90 -24.37
N THR A 309 9.61 20.13 -23.07
CA THR A 309 9.75 19.05 -22.06
C THR A 309 8.47 18.24 -22.02
N SER A 310 8.58 16.91 -22.10
CA SER A 310 7.45 16.02 -21.88
C SER A 310 6.98 16.13 -20.43
N TYR A 311 5.69 15.98 -20.24
CA TYR A 311 5.11 15.78 -18.92
C TYR A 311 4.11 14.62 -18.88
N VAL A 312 3.83 14.02 -20.04
CA VAL A 312 3.44 12.61 -20.13
C VAL A 312 4.40 11.98 -21.14
N ASP A 313 5.35 11.15 -20.68
CA ASP A 313 6.38 10.58 -21.57
C ASP A 313 5.80 9.55 -22.55
N ALA A 314 4.72 8.87 -22.16
CA ALA A 314 3.92 8.04 -23.05
C ALA A 314 2.47 7.95 -22.59
N PHE A 315 1.53 8.02 -23.54
CA PHE A 315 0.16 7.58 -23.32
C PHE A 315 -0.26 6.51 -24.35
N SER A 316 -1.09 5.57 -23.92
CA SER A 316 -1.74 4.57 -24.76
C SER A 316 -3.19 4.33 -24.35
N ASN A 317 -3.99 3.80 -25.27
CA ASN A 317 -5.40 3.49 -25.05
C ASN A 317 -6.24 4.69 -24.57
N ILE A 318 -5.90 5.89 -25.05
CA ILE A 318 -6.63 7.15 -24.81
C ILE A 318 -7.42 7.57 -26.06
N GLN A 319 -8.75 7.62 -25.96
CA GLN A 319 -9.64 7.90 -27.08
C GLN A 319 -9.94 9.39 -27.25
N SER A 320 -9.84 10.18 -26.17
CA SER A 320 -10.12 11.62 -26.17
C SER A 320 -8.96 12.41 -25.59
N LEU A 321 -8.41 13.34 -26.37
CA LEU A 321 -7.41 14.29 -25.90
C LEU A 321 -8.09 15.64 -25.70
N ILE A 322 -7.95 16.21 -24.51
CA ILE A 322 -8.60 17.44 -24.10
C ILE A 322 -7.51 18.47 -23.82
N GLY A 323 -7.54 19.56 -24.57
CA GLY A 323 -6.63 20.69 -24.37
C GLY A 323 -7.03 21.57 -23.18
N SER A 324 -6.33 22.68 -23.02
CA SER A 324 -6.68 23.69 -22.02
C SER A 324 -7.78 24.64 -22.51
N ASP A 325 -8.52 25.24 -21.58
CA ASP A 325 -9.64 26.13 -21.93
C ASP A 325 -9.19 27.51 -22.48
N ALA A 326 -7.93 27.89 -22.31
CA ALA A 326 -7.44 29.23 -22.63
C ALA A 326 -6.05 29.33 -23.30
N ASN A 327 -5.32 28.22 -23.40
CA ASN A 327 -3.96 28.20 -23.94
C ASN A 327 -3.92 27.50 -25.30
N LEU A 328 -2.76 27.54 -25.96
CA LEU A 328 -2.57 26.93 -27.26
C LEU A 328 -2.40 25.42 -27.13
N ASP A 329 -3.25 24.66 -27.78
CA ASP A 329 -3.12 23.21 -27.91
C ASP A 329 -2.77 22.84 -29.36
N ILE A 330 -1.56 22.32 -29.57
CA ILE A 330 -1.06 21.88 -30.87
C ILE A 330 -1.17 20.36 -30.96
N PHE A 331 -1.83 19.86 -32.00
CA PHE A 331 -1.92 18.43 -32.28
C PHE A 331 -1.07 18.09 -33.51
N VAL A 332 0.04 17.39 -33.28
CA VAL A 332 0.95 16.89 -34.31
C VAL A 332 0.58 15.44 -34.61
N MET A 333 0.14 15.17 -35.83
CA MET A 333 -0.27 13.83 -36.28
C MET A 333 0.82 13.24 -37.18
N GLY A 334 1.35 12.07 -36.78
CA GLY A 334 2.31 11.27 -37.56
C GLY A 334 1.71 10.41 -38.66
#